data_AF-A0A3A9EYC4-F1
#
_entry.id   AF-A0A3A9EYC4-F1
#
_cell.length_a   1.000
_cell.length_b   1.000
_cell.length_c   1.000
_cell.angle_alpha   90.00
_cell.angle_beta   90.00
_cell.angle_gamma   90.00
#
_symmetry.space_group_name_H-M   'P 1'
#
loop_
_entity.id
_entity.type
_entity.pdbx_description
1 polymer ?
#
loop_
_entity_poly.entity_id
_entity_poly.type
_entity_poly.pdbx_seq_one_letter_code
_entity_poly.pdbx_strand_id
1 'polypeptide(L)'
;MLRNDVHAENSIDDTLIKGMVRLDDASYRSLYSQVKKYDMTRHELFDFAGQFRGKTDRETISNVIKFTSEIAAKYDVDFKDMLFGGTEKQIIERGTDWCADMARVCAVFLQCSNIPCRIVYLANPEKAYNGYVVCEAYYEGRYGVIDPIYGYMFYDNTPISAYDIMKEKRHLHPYNENYSGLYSAIAISEYDPTSGKNDYTISVPNAYTLKLIDTEHNDQWIMGEDR
;
A
#
# COMPACT_ATOMS: atom_id res chain seq x y z
N MET A 1 -8.81 -14.55 4.04
CA MET A 1 -7.76 -13.86 3.25
C MET A 1 -6.66 -13.28 4.13
N LEU A 2 -6.81 -12.11 4.78
CA LEU A 2 -5.69 -11.43 5.47
C LEU A 2 -5.03 -12.21 6.63
N ARG A 3 -5.68 -13.24 7.18
CA ARG A 3 -5.10 -14.13 8.19
C ARG A 3 -4.00 -15.05 7.66
N ASN A 4 -4.01 -15.31 6.35
CA ASN A 4 -3.06 -16.20 5.66
C ASN A 4 -2.23 -15.40 4.65
N ASP A 5 -1.87 -14.18 5.04
CA ASP A 5 -1.05 -13.29 4.23
C ASP A 5 0.29 -13.93 3.85
N VAL A 6 0.86 -13.50 2.73
CA VAL A 6 2.11 -14.08 2.19
C VAL A 6 3.33 -13.68 3.00
N HIS A 7 3.30 -12.55 3.70
CA HIS A 7 4.45 -12.06 4.45
C HIS A 7 4.71 -12.92 5.70
N ALA A 8 5.96 -12.95 6.15
CA ALA A 8 6.36 -13.73 7.31
C ALA A 8 5.59 -13.30 8.57
N GLU A 9 5.24 -14.27 9.41
CA GLU A 9 4.64 -13.99 10.71
C GLU A 9 5.57 -13.09 11.55
N ASN A 10 5.01 -12.07 12.20
CA ASN A 10 5.72 -11.04 12.96
C ASN A 10 6.62 -10.09 12.14
N SER A 11 6.65 -10.22 10.81
CA SER A 11 7.24 -9.20 9.96
C SER A 11 6.55 -7.85 10.13
N ILE A 12 7.17 -6.79 9.62
CA ILE A 12 6.59 -5.46 9.59
C ILE A 12 5.26 -5.46 8.81
N ASP A 13 5.13 -6.21 7.72
CA ASP A 13 3.89 -6.29 6.95
C ASP A 13 2.76 -6.96 7.73
N ASP A 14 3.04 -8.09 8.39
CA ASP A 14 2.09 -8.75 9.29
C ASP A 14 1.68 -7.84 10.45
N THR A 15 2.63 -7.09 11.01
CA THR A 15 2.37 -6.10 12.07
C THR A 15 1.48 -4.96 11.57
N LEU A 16 1.74 -4.43 10.37
CA LEU A 16 0.94 -3.36 9.77
C LEU A 16 -0.48 -3.85 9.46
N ILE A 17 -0.65 -5.07 8.97
CA ILE A 17 -1.97 -5.67 8.71
C ILE A 17 -2.73 -5.89 10.03
N LYS A 18 -2.08 -6.44 11.06
CA LYS A 18 -2.71 -6.67 12.38
C LYS A 18 -3.05 -5.37 13.11
N GLY A 19 -2.27 -4.31 12.87
CA GLY A 19 -2.41 -3.00 13.50
C GLY A 19 -3.33 -2.02 12.76
N MET A 20 -3.89 -2.42 11.61
CA MET A 20 -4.70 -1.51 10.80
C MET A 20 -5.99 -1.07 11.51
N VAL A 21 -6.33 0.20 11.34
CA VAL A 21 -7.57 0.76 11.87
C VAL A 21 -8.54 0.91 10.71
N ARG A 22 -9.69 0.23 10.81
CA ARG A 22 -10.79 0.41 9.85
C ARG A 22 -11.16 1.88 9.76
N LEU A 23 -11.27 2.40 8.54
CA LEU A 23 -11.75 3.74 8.27
C LEU A 23 -13.27 3.77 8.24
N ASP A 24 -13.84 4.59 9.11
CA ASP A 24 -15.26 4.90 9.22
C ASP A 24 -15.43 6.26 9.94
N ASP A 25 -16.67 6.68 10.19
CA ASP A 25 -16.93 7.96 10.87
C ASP A 25 -16.46 7.99 12.33
N ALA A 26 -16.39 6.85 13.00
CA ALA A 26 -15.94 6.77 14.39
C ALA A 26 -14.41 6.92 14.50
N SER A 27 -13.68 6.33 13.56
CA SER A 27 -12.22 6.37 13.49
C SER A 27 -11.66 7.61 12.79
N TYR A 28 -12.44 8.31 11.95
CA TYR A 28 -12.00 9.47 11.16
C TYR A 28 -11.19 10.48 12.00
N ARG A 29 -11.73 10.93 13.13
CA ARG A 29 -11.06 11.93 13.97
C ARG A 29 -9.71 11.42 14.48
N SER A 30 -9.62 10.15 14.87
CA SER A 30 -8.35 9.58 15.34
C SER A 30 -7.32 9.47 14.21
N LEU A 31 -7.75 9.12 13.00
CA LEU A 31 -6.88 8.91 11.83
C LEU A 31 -6.46 10.21 11.13
N TYR A 32 -7.27 11.27 11.18
CA TYR A 32 -7.03 12.50 10.42
C TYR A 32 -6.72 13.73 11.28
N SER A 33 -6.69 13.59 12.61
CA SER A 33 -6.37 14.72 13.50
C SER A 33 -4.87 15.05 13.57
N GLN A 34 -4.00 14.12 13.19
CA GLN A 34 -2.55 14.29 13.25
C GLN A 34 -1.89 13.73 12.00
N VAL A 35 -0.79 14.39 11.62
CA VAL A 35 0.06 13.95 10.52
C VAL A 35 1.37 13.47 11.13
N LYS A 36 1.66 12.18 10.97
CA LYS A 36 2.89 11.60 11.52
C LYS A 36 4.07 11.86 10.59
N LYS A 37 5.19 12.27 11.18
CA LYS A 37 6.45 12.52 10.49
C LYS A 37 7.55 11.79 11.23
N TYR A 38 8.48 11.23 10.47
CA TYR A 38 9.63 10.50 11.01
C TYR A 38 10.91 11.15 10.48
N ASP A 39 11.98 11.10 11.28
CA ASP A 39 13.28 11.60 10.86
C ASP A 39 13.97 10.57 9.96
N MET A 40 13.86 10.79 8.66
CA MET A 40 14.41 9.88 7.64
C MET A 40 15.88 10.15 7.30
N THR A 41 16.54 11.12 7.92
CA THR A 41 17.91 11.56 7.52
C THR A 41 18.97 10.47 7.61
N ARG A 42 18.73 9.42 8.39
CA ARG A 42 19.62 8.26 8.53
C ARG A 42 19.12 7.00 7.82
N HIS A 43 17.99 7.08 7.12
CA HIS A 43 17.42 5.95 6.40
C HIS A 43 18.31 5.60 5.20
N GLU A 44 18.53 4.31 4.93
CA GLU A 44 19.46 3.85 3.88
C GLU A 44 19.07 4.34 2.47
N LEU A 45 17.78 4.55 2.24
CA LEU A 45 17.22 5.05 0.98
C LEU A 45 17.13 6.58 0.92
N PHE A 46 17.57 7.33 1.93
CA PHE A 46 17.38 8.79 1.98
C PHE A 46 17.97 9.51 0.77
N ASP A 47 19.24 9.23 0.46
CA ASP A 47 19.93 9.86 -0.67
C ASP A 47 19.38 9.37 -2.01
N PHE A 48 19.08 8.07 -2.12
CA PHE A 48 18.50 7.49 -3.34
C PHE A 48 17.12 8.08 -3.65
N ALA A 49 16.27 8.27 -2.63
CA ALA A 49 14.96 8.90 -2.79
C ALA A 49 15.08 10.37 -3.23
N GLY A 50 16.19 11.03 -2.88
CA GLY A 50 16.47 12.42 -3.26
C GLY A 50 16.42 12.69 -4.76
N GLN A 51 16.71 11.69 -5.61
CA GLN A 51 16.69 11.84 -7.07
C GLN A 51 15.27 12.06 -7.64
N PHE A 52 14.22 11.71 -6.88
CA PHE A 52 12.82 11.85 -7.31
C PHE A 52 12.21 13.18 -6.89
N ARG A 53 12.91 14.00 -6.10
CA ARG A 53 12.41 15.29 -5.61
C ARG A 53 12.13 16.25 -6.78
N GLY A 54 10.86 16.65 -6.90
CA GLY A 54 10.42 17.68 -7.81
C GLY A 54 10.46 19.08 -7.19
N LYS A 55 9.96 20.08 -7.92
CA LYS A 55 9.80 21.46 -7.43
C LYS A 55 8.67 21.59 -6.41
N THR A 56 7.76 20.60 -6.38
CA THR A 56 6.61 20.54 -5.48
C THR A 56 6.46 19.14 -4.91
N ASP A 57 5.74 19.00 -3.81
CA ASP A 57 5.40 17.69 -3.24
C ASP A 57 4.63 16.84 -4.25
N ARG A 58 3.71 17.45 -5.00
CA ARG A 58 2.93 16.77 -6.05
C ARG A 58 3.81 16.23 -7.18
N GLU A 59 4.80 17.00 -7.61
CA GLU A 59 5.77 16.54 -8.62
C GLU A 59 6.66 15.42 -8.06
N THR A 60 7.08 15.53 -6.80
CA THR A 60 7.83 14.46 -6.11
C THR A 60 7.02 13.17 -6.03
N ILE A 61 5.75 13.25 -5.62
CA ILE A 61 4.82 12.12 -5.60
C ILE A 61 4.68 11.51 -6.99
N SER A 62 4.45 12.35 -8.01
CA SER A 62 4.31 11.90 -9.40
C SER A 62 5.57 11.16 -9.89
N ASN A 63 6.76 11.64 -9.54
CA ASN A 63 8.02 10.97 -9.88
C ASN A 63 8.18 9.63 -9.16
N VAL A 64 7.84 9.57 -7.87
CA VAL A 64 7.92 8.34 -7.07
C VAL A 64 6.96 7.28 -7.57
N ILE A 65 5.68 7.61 -7.76
CA ILE A 65 4.68 6.62 -8.22
C ILE A 65 4.96 6.14 -9.65
N LYS A 66 5.55 7.01 -10.50
CA LYS A 66 6.01 6.61 -11.83
C LYS A 66 7.15 5.60 -11.74
N PHE A 67 8.13 5.85 -10.87
CA PHE A 67 9.23 4.91 -10.67
C PHE A 67 8.75 3.55 -10.15
N THR A 68 7.86 3.53 -9.14
CA THR A 68 7.36 2.28 -8.58
C THR A 68 6.45 1.53 -9.55
N SER A 69 5.62 2.23 -10.33
CA SER A 69 4.74 1.57 -11.31
C SER A 69 5.53 1.00 -12.49
N GLU A 70 6.63 1.64 -12.87
CA GLU A 70 7.56 1.08 -13.86
C GLU A 70 8.29 -0.17 -13.38
N ILE A 71 8.53 -0.33 -12.07
CA ILE A 71 9.03 -1.60 -11.49
C ILE A 71 7.95 -2.68 -11.62
N ALA A 72 6.74 -2.39 -11.15
CA ALA A 72 5.63 -3.35 -11.18
C ALA A 72 5.29 -3.78 -12.60
N ALA A 73 5.22 -2.85 -13.55
CA ALA A 73 4.88 -3.13 -14.95
C ALA A 73 5.93 -3.98 -15.69
N LYS A 74 7.16 -4.07 -15.18
CA LYS A 74 8.25 -4.88 -15.77
C LYS A 74 8.47 -6.20 -15.03
N TYR A 75 7.72 -6.45 -13.96
CA TYR A 75 7.85 -7.67 -13.18
C TYR A 75 7.20 -8.85 -13.90
N ASP A 76 7.93 -9.95 -14.03
CA ASP A 76 7.54 -11.14 -14.83
C ASP A 76 7.96 -12.45 -14.13
N VAL A 77 8.04 -12.43 -12.79
CA VAL A 77 8.35 -13.63 -12.02
C VAL A 77 7.06 -14.37 -11.71
N ASP A 78 7.04 -15.67 -11.94
CA ASP A 78 5.92 -16.56 -11.57
C ASP A 78 5.63 -16.45 -10.08
N PHE A 79 4.34 -16.39 -9.71
CA PHE A 79 3.92 -16.25 -8.31
C PHE A 79 4.63 -17.22 -7.36
N LYS A 80 4.82 -18.48 -7.77
CA LYS A 80 5.45 -19.52 -6.94
C LYS A 80 6.91 -19.22 -6.58
N ASP A 81 7.57 -18.39 -7.38
CA ASP A 81 8.98 -18.01 -7.26
C ASP A 81 9.15 -16.60 -6.67
N MET A 82 8.05 -15.90 -6.35
CA MET A 82 8.09 -14.57 -5.76
C MET A 82 8.64 -14.58 -4.34
N LEU A 83 9.21 -13.44 -3.94
CA LEU A 83 9.64 -13.14 -2.58
C LEU A 83 8.83 -11.96 -2.04
N PHE A 84 8.40 -12.05 -0.78
CA PHE A 84 7.60 -11.01 -0.11
C PHE A 84 8.33 -10.48 1.13
N GLY A 85 8.15 -9.20 1.46
CA GLY A 85 8.80 -8.56 2.61
C GLY A 85 10.25 -8.15 2.33
N GLY A 86 11.13 -8.16 3.34
CA GLY A 86 12.47 -7.56 3.21
C GLY A 86 12.48 -6.05 3.45
N THR A 87 13.68 -5.46 3.46
CA THR A 87 13.81 -4.00 3.50
C THR A 87 13.33 -3.39 2.18
N GLU A 88 12.94 -2.12 2.19
CA GLU A 88 12.51 -1.43 0.96
C GLU A 88 13.59 -1.45 -0.11
N LYS A 89 14.88 -1.41 0.28
CA LYS A 89 15.99 -1.55 -0.66
C LYS A 89 15.98 -2.91 -1.32
N GLN A 90 15.83 -3.99 -0.54
CA GLN A 90 15.75 -5.35 -1.09
C GLN A 90 14.54 -5.50 -2.01
N ILE A 91 13.39 -4.90 -1.68
CA ILE A 91 12.19 -4.87 -2.52
C ILE A 91 12.48 -4.21 -3.87
N ILE A 92 13.14 -3.05 -3.88
CA ILE A 92 13.52 -2.34 -5.12
C ILE A 92 14.50 -3.17 -5.95
N GLU A 93 15.52 -3.75 -5.32
CA GLU A 93 16.55 -4.53 -6.00
C GLU A 93 16.00 -5.79 -6.68
N ARG A 94 15.03 -6.47 -6.06
CA ARG A 94 14.38 -7.64 -6.66
C ARG A 94 13.27 -7.28 -7.65
N GLY A 95 12.65 -6.12 -7.48
CA GLY A 95 11.40 -5.76 -8.15
C GLY A 95 10.22 -6.61 -7.67
N THR A 96 9.00 -6.10 -7.79
CA THR A 96 7.77 -6.84 -7.45
C THR A 96 6.57 -6.09 -7.98
N ASP A 97 5.50 -6.81 -8.31
CA ASP A 97 4.16 -6.26 -8.53
C ASP A 97 3.24 -6.47 -7.30
N TRP A 98 3.76 -7.00 -6.20
CA TRP A 98 3.00 -7.19 -4.97
C TRP A 98 2.68 -5.84 -4.30
N CYS A 99 1.40 -5.51 -4.21
CA CYS A 99 0.94 -4.18 -3.80
C CYS A 99 1.43 -3.74 -2.41
N ALA A 100 1.49 -4.65 -1.43
CA ALA A 100 1.92 -4.32 -0.06
C ALA A 100 3.39 -3.95 0.03
N ASP A 101 4.27 -4.72 -0.62
CA ASP A 101 5.70 -4.43 -0.73
C ASP A 101 5.92 -3.06 -1.37
N MET A 102 5.20 -2.79 -2.48
CA MET A 102 5.39 -1.57 -3.24
C MET A 102 4.79 -0.34 -2.56
N ALA A 103 3.73 -0.50 -1.78
CA ALA A 103 3.20 0.53 -0.89
C ALA A 103 4.23 0.95 0.18
N ARG A 104 4.97 0.00 0.77
CA ARG A 104 6.05 0.33 1.71
C ARG A 104 7.20 1.08 1.06
N VAL A 105 7.64 0.66 -0.13
CA VAL A 105 8.66 1.38 -0.90
C VAL A 105 8.22 2.81 -1.19
N CYS A 106 7.00 2.99 -1.70
CA CYS A 106 6.43 4.30 -1.98
C CYS A 106 6.41 5.19 -0.72
N ALA A 107 5.92 4.65 0.41
CA ALA A 107 5.87 5.38 1.67
C ALA A 107 7.27 5.83 2.13
N VAL A 108 8.28 4.96 2.06
CA VAL A 108 9.65 5.32 2.44
C VAL A 108 10.24 6.42 1.55
N PHE A 109 10.04 6.34 0.24
CA PHE A 109 10.55 7.37 -0.68
C PHE A 109 9.95 8.75 -0.43
N LEU A 110 8.63 8.80 -0.19
CA LEU A 110 7.95 10.04 0.13
C LEU A 110 8.38 10.59 1.48
N GLN A 111 8.49 9.73 2.50
CA GLN A 111 8.96 10.15 3.82
C GLN A 111 10.42 10.64 3.78
N CYS A 112 11.29 10.03 2.98
CA CYS A 112 12.65 10.52 2.72
C CYS A 112 12.65 11.91 2.04
N SER A 113 11.56 12.29 1.38
CA SER A 113 11.33 13.61 0.80
C SER A 113 10.53 14.54 1.73
N ASN A 114 10.40 14.19 3.02
CA ASN A 114 9.64 14.94 4.03
C ASN A 114 8.13 15.07 3.71
N ILE A 115 7.60 14.14 2.90
CA ILE A 115 6.18 13.99 2.60
C ILE A 115 5.65 12.84 3.47
N PRO A 116 4.82 13.13 4.49
CA PRO A 116 4.19 12.10 5.31
C PRO A 116 3.43 11.12 4.43
N CYS A 117 3.58 9.82 4.70
CA CYS A 117 2.89 8.80 3.92
C CYS A 117 2.52 7.63 4.82
N ARG A 118 1.34 7.05 4.59
CA ARG A 118 0.81 5.90 5.33
C ARG A 118 0.23 4.85 4.40
N ILE A 119 0.05 3.65 4.92
CA ILE A 119 -0.44 2.50 4.16
C ILE A 119 -1.96 2.43 4.28
N VAL A 120 -2.61 2.17 3.15
CA VAL A 120 -4.07 2.03 3.05
C VAL A 120 -4.39 0.66 2.50
N TYR A 121 -5.09 -0.14 3.30
CA TYR A 121 -5.60 -1.45 2.92
C TYR A 121 -7.01 -1.30 2.39
N LEU A 122 -7.25 -1.88 1.22
CA LEU A 122 -8.52 -1.87 0.51
C LEU A 122 -9.03 -3.30 0.39
N ALA A 123 -10.34 -3.47 0.47
CA ALA A 123 -10.98 -4.76 0.23
C ALA A 123 -12.39 -4.58 -0.32
N ASN A 124 -12.78 -5.49 -1.22
CA ASN A 124 -14.15 -5.66 -1.61
C ASN A 124 -14.77 -6.83 -0.82
N PRO A 125 -15.59 -6.58 0.21
CA PRO A 125 -16.16 -7.65 1.03
C PRO A 125 -17.18 -8.52 0.28
N GLU A 126 -17.71 -8.05 -0.86
CA GLU A 126 -18.66 -8.79 -1.69
C GLU A 126 -17.99 -9.80 -2.63
N LYS A 127 -16.65 -9.80 -2.70
CA LYS A 127 -15.85 -10.73 -3.51
C LYS A 127 -14.83 -11.44 -2.65
N ALA A 128 -14.80 -12.77 -2.71
CA ALA A 128 -13.76 -13.52 -2.02
C ALA A 128 -12.37 -13.16 -2.56
N TYR A 129 -11.38 -13.14 -1.66
CA TYR A 129 -9.97 -12.93 -2.00
C TYR A 129 -9.65 -11.62 -2.73
N ASN A 130 -10.49 -10.59 -2.55
CA ASN A 130 -10.37 -9.32 -3.27
C ASN A 130 -9.85 -8.23 -2.31
N GLY A 131 -8.53 -8.10 -2.25
CA GLY A 131 -7.83 -7.11 -1.42
C GLY A 131 -6.73 -6.42 -2.18
N TYR A 132 -6.36 -5.22 -1.73
CA TYR A 132 -5.32 -4.42 -2.35
C TYR A 132 -4.69 -3.44 -1.35
N VAL A 133 -3.48 -2.97 -1.64
CA VAL A 133 -2.77 -2.04 -0.77
C VAL A 133 -2.26 -0.85 -1.57
N VAL A 134 -2.58 0.35 -1.10
CA VAL A 134 -2.16 1.63 -1.68
C VAL A 134 -1.58 2.52 -0.58
N CYS A 135 -1.26 3.77 -0.89
CA CYS A 135 -0.80 4.74 0.08
C CYS A 135 -1.71 5.97 0.16
N GLU A 136 -1.56 6.70 1.27
CA GLU A 136 -2.00 8.09 1.38
C GLU A 136 -0.81 8.98 1.73
N ALA A 137 -0.55 9.99 0.91
CA ALA A 137 0.47 10.99 1.14
C ALA A 137 -0.14 12.31 1.61
N TYR A 138 0.50 13.00 2.56
CA TYR A 138 0.07 14.32 3.03
C TYR A 138 0.84 15.43 2.31
N TYR A 139 0.15 16.18 1.46
CA TYR A 139 0.70 17.30 0.70
C TYR A 139 -0.38 18.36 0.52
N GLU A 140 0.00 19.62 0.26
CA GLU A 140 -0.96 20.72 0.06
C GLU A 140 -2.01 20.85 1.21
N GLY A 141 -1.62 20.47 2.43
CA GLY A 141 -2.47 20.54 3.63
C GLY A 141 -3.47 19.39 3.82
N ARG A 142 -3.47 18.35 2.98
CA ARG A 142 -4.41 17.23 3.05
C ARG A 142 -3.77 15.89 2.68
N TYR A 143 -4.42 14.80 3.07
CA TYR A 143 -4.08 13.47 2.56
C TYR A 143 -4.66 13.27 1.15
N GLY A 144 -3.89 12.64 0.27
CA GLY A 144 -4.33 12.17 -1.05
C GLY A 144 -3.93 10.72 -1.28
N VAL A 145 -4.85 9.92 -1.80
CA VAL A 145 -4.58 8.53 -2.17
C VAL A 145 -3.67 8.47 -3.39
N ILE A 146 -2.69 7.57 -3.33
CA ILE A 146 -1.76 7.29 -4.43
C ILE A 146 -1.55 5.79 -4.55
N ASP A 147 -1.38 5.32 -5.78
CA ASP A 147 -1.22 3.91 -6.10
C ASP A 147 0.16 3.68 -6.74
N PRO A 148 1.06 2.96 -6.07
CA PRO A 148 2.42 2.74 -6.57
C PRO A 148 2.52 1.65 -7.63
N ILE A 149 1.51 0.81 -7.82
CA ILE A 149 1.47 -0.24 -8.85
C ILE A 149 0.91 0.33 -10.15
N TYR A 150 -0.24 1.01 -10.09
CA TYR A 150 -0.87 1.57 -11.28
C TYR A 150 -0.41 2.99 -11.62
N GLY A 151 0.32 3.65 -10.72
CA GLY A 151 0.78 5.02 -10.89
C GLY A 151 -0.34 6.05 -10.76
N TYR A 152 -1.40 5.73 -10.00
CA TYR A 152 -2.53 6.63 -9.80
C TYR A 152 -2.24 7.67 -8.71
N MET A 153 -2.74 8.89 -8.90
CA MET A 153 -2.72 9.96 -7.90
C MET A 153 -4.09 10.62 -7.87
N PHE A 154 -4.78 10.48 -6.76
CA PHE A 154 -6.14 10.99 -6.59
C PHE A 154 -6.10 12.48 -6.25
N TYR A 155 -6.50 13.31 -7.22
CA TYR A 155 -6.41 14.76 -7.13
C TYR A 155 -7.52 15.45 -7.92
N ASP A 156 -8.22 16.39 -7.30
CA ASP A 156 -9.17 17.30 -7.95
C ASP A 156 -9.04 18.68 -7.32
N ASN A 157 -8.16 19.52 -7.88
CA ASN A 157 -7.70 20.81 -7.32
C ASN A 157 -7.04 20.74 -5.93
N THR A 158 -7.23 19.63 -5.22
CA THR A 158 -6.71 19.31 -3.90
C THR A 158 -6.58 17.80 -3.78
N PRO A 159 -5.70 17.29 -2.91
CA PRO A 159 -5.57 15.85 -2.67
C PRO A 159 -6.89 15.25 -2.19
N ILE A 160 -7.25 14.09 -2.75
CA ILE A 160 -8.48 13.36 -2.38
C ILE A 160 -8.08 12.19 -1.46
N SER A 161 -8.51 12.23 -0.21
CA SER A 161 -8.23 11.19 0.78
C SER A 161 -9.08 9.94 0.57
N ALA A 162 -8.67 8.84 1.20
CA ALA A 162 -9.43 7.61 1.27
C ALA A 162 -10.78 7.83 1.97
N TYR A 163 -10.86 8.77 2.92
CA TYR A 163 -12.12 9.17 3.53
C TYR A 163 -13.02 9.94 2.55
N ASP A 164 -12.45 10.86 1.75
CA ASP A 164 -13.21 11.55 0.69
C ASP A 164 -13.78 10.53 -0.31
N ILE A 165 -12.98 9.54 -0.73
CA ILE A 165 -13.43 8.43 -1.60
C ILE A 165 -14.51 7.57 -0.94
N MET A 166 -14.37 7.30 0.36
CA MET A 166 -15.37 6.55 1.13
C MET A 166 -16.73 7.26 1.12
N LYS A 167 -16.72 8.59 1.28
CA LYS A 167 -17.93 9.42 1.32
C LYS A 167 -18.51 9.70 -0.06
N GLU A 168 -17.66 9.88 -1.06
CA GLU A 168 -18.05 10.31 -2.39
C GLU A 168 -17.45 9.39 -3.46
N LYS A 169 -18.19 8.31 -3.76
CA LYS A 169 -17.78 7.30 -4.76
C LYS A 169 -17.59 7.85 -6.18
N ARG A 170 -18.07 9.07 -6.47
CA ARG A 170 -17.82 9.75 -7.75
C ARG A 170 -16.34 9.91 -8.09
N HIS A 171 -15.47 9.98 -7.07
CA HIS A 171 -14.02 10.03 -7.26
C HIS A 171 -13.46 8.75 -7.92
N LEU A 172 -14.24 7.67 -7.94
CA LEU A 172 -13.87 6.40 -8.55
C LEU A 172 -14.39 6.22 -9.99
N HIS A 173 -15.27 7.11 -10.49
CA HIS A 173 -15.84 6.99 -11.84
C HIS A 173 -14.81 6.86 -12.98
N PRO A 174 -13.60 7.46 -12.91
CA PRO A 174 -12.59 7.27 -13.95
C PRO A 174 -11.96 5.87 -13.99
N TYR A 175 -12.15 5.03 -12.95
CA TYR A 175 -11.48 3.75 -12.81
C TYR A 175 -12.44 2.58 -13.09
N ASN A 176 -11.88 1.44 -13.47
CA ASN A 176 -12.69 0.25 -13.76
C ASN A 176 -13.41 -0.27 -12.50
N GLU A 177 -14.48 -1.04 -12.69
CA GLU A 177 -15.34 -1.51 -11.60
C GLU A 177 -14.61 -2.39 -10.58
N ASN A 178 -13.66 -3.23 -11.03
CA ASN A 178 -12.90 -4.10 -10.14
C ASN A 178 -12.03 -3.27 -9.19
N TYR A 179 -11.30 -2.28 -9.72
CA TYR A 179 -10.48 -1.38 -8.91
C TYR A 179 -11.33 -0.50 -8.00
N SER A 180 -12.41 0.08 -8.53
CA SER A 180 -13.34 0.91 -7.76
C SER A 180 -13.98 0.14 -6.60
N GLY A 181 -14.30 -1.14 -6.80
CA GLY A 181 -14.90 -2.01 -5.78
C GLY A 181 -14.02 -2.22 -4.55
N LEU A 182 -12.69 -2.11 -4.67
CA LEU A 182 -11.74 -2.27 -3.56
C LEU A 182 -11.96 -1.23 -2.44
N TYR A 183 -12.46 -0.03 -2.77
CA TYR A 183 -12.70 1.03 -1.79
C TYR A 183 -13.99 0.83 -0.97
N SER A 184 -14.62 -0.35 -1.04
CA SER A 184 -15.83 -0.68 -0.27
C SER A 184 -15.54 -0.91 1.21
N ALA A 185 -14.34 -1.42 1.53
CA ALA A 185 -13.79 -1.47 2.87
C ALA A 185 -12.38 -0.89 2.84
N ILE A 186 -12.09 0.00 3.79
CA ILE A 186 -10.82 0.72 3.88
C ILE A 186 -10.29 0.60 5.30
N ALA A 187 -8.99 0.34 5.45
CA ALA A 187 -8.28 0.44 6.71
C ALA A 187 -6.94 1.13 6.51
N ILE A 188 -6.41 1.74 7.57
CA ILE A 188 -5.20 2.56 7.53
C ILE A 188 -4.22 2.07 8.58
N SER A 189 -2.95 1.97 8.18
CA SER A 189 -1.83 1.75 9.10
C SER A 189 -0.78 2.84 8.93
N GLU A 190 -0.39 3.42 10.05
CA GLU A 190 0.76 4.33 10.11
C GLU A 190 2.05 3.51 10.02
N TYR A 191 2.96 3.89 9.12
CA TYR A 191 4.20 3.18 8.92
C TYR A 191 5.41 4.01 9.36
N ASP A 192 6.10 3.57 10.42
CA ASP A 192 7.37 4.12 10.88
C ASP A 192 8.54 3.25 10.39
N PRO A 193 9.21 3.61 9.28
CA PRO A 193 10.36 2.86 8.77
C PRO A 193 11.62 3.03 9.61
N THR A 194 11.63 3.95 10.58
CA THR A 194 12.79 4.22 11.46
C THR A 194 12.76 3.38 12.74
N SER A 195 11.65 2.71 13.00
CA SER A 195 11.47 1.85 14.16
C SER A 195 12.44 0.66 14.12
N GLY A 196 13.34 0.60 15.11
CA GLY A 196 14.22 -0.56 15.31
C GLY A 196 13.50 -1.86 15.72
N LYS A 197 12.16 -1.83 15.81
CA LYS A 197 11.33 -3.02 16.03
C LYS A 197 10.86 -3.68 14.72
N ASN A 198 11.12 -3.05 13.58
CA ASN A 198 10.67 -3.58 12.30
C ASN A 198 11.44 -4.86 11.98
N ASP A 199 10.70 -5.94 11.76
CA ASP A 199 11.24 -7.21 11.29
C ASP A 199 11.04 -7.30 9.76
N TYR A 200 12.16 -7.34 9.04
CA TYR A 200 12.20 -7.37 7.59
C TYR A 200 12.42 -8.79 7.05
N THR A 201 11.94 -9.82 7.76
CA THR A 201 12.00 -11.20 7.28
C THR A 201 11.34 -11.33 5.91
N ILE A 202 12.06 -11.95 4.97
CA ILE A 202 11.56 -12.29 3.65
C ILE A 202 10.87 -13.66 3.71
N SER A 203 9.72 -13.78 3.05
CA SER A 203 8.99 -15.03 2.90
C SER A 203 8.81 -15.42 1.43
N VAL A 204 8.27 -16.61 1.24
CA VAL A 204 7.87 -17.21 -0.05
C VAL A 204 6.37 -17.52 0.01
N PRO A 205 5.69 -17.78 -1.13
CA PRO A 205 4.30 -18.20 -1.14
C PRO A 205 4.01 -19.33 -0.16
N ASN A 206 2.99 -19.14 0.67
CA ASN A 206 2.54 -20.17 1.60
C ASN A 206 1.56 -21.13 0.91
N ALA A 207 1.36 -22.31 1.49
CA ALA A 207 0.51 -23.36 0.92
C ALA A 207 -0.96 -22.91 0.70
N TYR A 208 -1.45 -21.98 1.52
CA TYR A 208 -2.79 -21.42 1.37
C TYR A 208 -2.87 -20.54 0.12
N THR A 209 -1.91 -19.63 -0.08
CA THR A 209 -1.88 -18.73 -1.23
C THR A 209 -1.59 -19.44 -2.55
N LEU A 210 -0.73 -20.46 -2.54
CA LEU A 210 -0.50 -21.31 -3.72
C LEU A 210 -1.79 -22.02 -4.13
N LYS A 211 -2.48 -22.66 -3.17
CA LYS A 211 -3.76 -23.31 -3.46
C LYS A 211 -4.81 -22.33 -3.97
N LEU A 212 -4.85 -21.11 -3.42
CA LEU A 212 -5.79 -20.08 -3.86
C LEU A 212 -5.56 -19.70 -5.33
N ILE A 213 -4.31 -19.46 -5.72
CA ILE A 213 -3.96 -19.04 -7.09
C ILE A 213 -4.12 -20.17 -8.10
N ASP A 214 -3.86 -21.41 -7.69
CA ASP A 214 -4.05 -22.60 -8.53
C ASP A 214 -5.52 -23.03 -8.67
N THR A 215 -6.45 -22.39 -7.96
CA THR A 215 -7.88 -22.76 -7.97
C THR A 215 -8.75 -21.66 -8.58
N GLU A 216 -9.52 -22.02 -9.61
CA GLU A 216 -10.59 -21.15 -10.11
C GLU A 216 -11.72 -21.06 -9.05
N HIS A 217 -11.81 -19.91 -8.39
CA HIS A 217 -12.73 -19.70 -7.28
C HIS A 217 -13.97 -18.86 -7.63
N ASN A 218 -14.04 -18.25 -8.83
CA ASN A 218 -15.20 -17.48 -9.30
C ASN A 218 -15.75 -16.47 -8.26
N ASP A 219 -14.85 -15.71 -7.60
CA ASP A 219 -15.16 -14.78 -6.50
C ASP A 219 -15.85 -15.40 -5.26
N GLN A 220 -15.85 -16.75 -5.10
CA GLN A 220 -16.42 -17.47 -3.96
C GLN A 220 -15.37 -17.91 -2.93
N TRP A 221 -15.75 -17.98 -1.66
CA TRP A 221 -14.92 -18.55 -0.60
C TRP A 221 -14.89 -20.08 -0.76
N ILE A 222 -13.68 -20.64 -0.93
CA ILE A 222 -13.50 -22.07 -1.25
C ILE A 222 -12.63 -22.81 -0.23
N MET A 223 -12.14 -22.11 0.79
CA MET A 223 -11.13 -22.60 1.72
C MET A 223 -11.60 -22.51 3.19
N GLY A 224 -12.91 -22.30 3.41
CA GLY A 224 -13.58 -22.36 4.72
C GLY A 224 -13.45 -21.09 5.57
N GLU A 225 -13.14 -19.95 4.96
CA GLU A 225 -12.97 -18.65 5.64
C GLU A 225 -14.26 -17.87 5.82
N ASP A 226 -15.36 -18.39 5.28
CA ASP A 226 -16.73 -17.94 5.50
C ASP A 226 -17.30 -18.38 6.86
N ARG A 227 -16.49 -19.05 7.69
CA ARG A 227 -16.85 -19.61 9.00
C ARG A 227 -16.17 -18.91 10.17
#